data_AF-L8GWJ1-F1
#
_entry.id   AF-L8GWJ1-F1
#
_cell.length_a   1.000
_cell.length_b   1.000
_cell.length_c   1.000
_cell.angle_alpha   90.00
_cell.angle_beta   90.00
_cell.angle_gamma   90.00
#
_symmetry.space_group_name_H-M   'P 1'
#
loop_
_entity.id
_entity.type
_entity.pdbx_description
1 polymer ?
#
loop_
_entity_poly.entity_id
_entity_poly.type
_entity_poly.pdbx_seq_one_letter_code
_entity_poly.pdbx_strand_id
1 'polypeptide(L)'
;MGHGANEEEGDSHARPLRECLLTDEEQVVSCGADGNIIVTHVPRAGRGSRAKVRHLFTCHNDIVNRIVIDPNGSNVYFTCGGNVMT
;
A
#
# COMPACT_ATOMS: atom_id res chain seq x y z
N MET A 1 28.21 17.17 -10.32
CA MET A 1 27.97 16.12 -9.31
C MET A 1 26.47 15.84 -9.33
N GLY A 2 26.05 14.78 -10.01
CA GLY A 2 24.64 14.50 -10.27
C GLY A 2 23.98 13.80 -9.09
N HIS A 3 22.81 14.27 -8.68
CA HIS A 3 21.97 13.59 -7.70
C HIS A 3 21.42 12.31 -8.34
N GLY A 4 21.95 11.15 -7.92
CA GLY A 4 21.32 9.87 -8.18
C GLY A 4 20.08 9.73 -7.29
N ALA A 5 18.90 9.97 -7.84
CA ALA A 5 17.68 9.44 -7.27
C ALA A 5 17.71 7.92 -7.52
N ASN A 6 18.22 7.17 -6.54
CA ASN A 6 17.85 5.75 -6.43
C ASN A 6 16.36 5.74 -6.10
N GLU A 7 15.55 5.59 -7.15
CA GLU A 7 14.16 5.17 -7.03
C GLU A 7 14.23 3.68 -6.64
N GLU A 8 13.92 3.36 -5.38
CA GLU A 8 13.80 1.97 -4.95
C GLU A 8 12.56 1.38 -5.65
N GLU A 9 12.83 0.59 -6.68
CA GLU A 9 11.88 -0.02 -7.62
C GLU A 9 10.88 -1.03 -6.99
N GLY A 10 10.79 -1.10 -5.66
CA GLY A 10 10.06 -2.15 -4.93
C GLY A 10 8.84 -1.70 -4.12
N ASP A 11 8.54 -0.39 -4.07
CA ASP A 11 7.60 0.17 -3.08
C ASP A 11 6.20 0.54 -3.65
N SER A 12 5.86 0.06 -4.86
CA SER A 12 4.63 0.49 -5.55
C SER A 12 3.84 -0.67 -6.18
N HIS A 13 2.54 -0.46 -6.35
CA HIS A 13 1.67 -1.42 -7.01
C HIS A 13 1.99 -1.50 -8.51
N ALA A 14 2.06 -2.73 -9.04
CA ALA A 14 2.33 -2.97 -10.47
C ALA A 14 1.13 -2.68 -11.39
N ARG A 15 -0.05 -2.42 -10.79
CA ARG A 15 -1.31 -2.11 -11.47
C ARG A 15 -2.03 -0.99 -10.73
N PRO A 16 -3.11 -0.40 -11.30
CA PRO A 16 -3.78 0.73 -10.68
C PRO A 16 -4.17 0.48 -9.23
N LEU A 17 -3.85 1.47 -8.40
CA LEU A 17 -4.33 1.60 -7.03
C LEU A 17 -5.86 1.67 -7.03
N ARG A 18 -6.47 0.99 -6.07
CA ARG A 18 -7.93 0.99 -5.86
C ARG A 18 -8.32 1.78 -4.63
N GLU A 19 -7.53 1.64 -3.57
CA GLU A 19 -7.79 2.32 -2.30
C GLU A 19 -6.48 2.51 -1.53
N CYS A 20 -6.41 3.59 -0.77
CA CYS A 20 -5.34 3.86 0.17
C CYS A 20 -5.94 4.50 1.43
N LEU A 21 -5.46 4.05 2.59
CA LEU A 21 -5.90 4.51 3.90
C LEU A 21 -4.69 4.93 4.71
N LEU A 22 -4.81 6.06 5.41
CA LEU A 22 -3.83 6.51 6.40
C LEU A 22 -4.21 5.94 7.77
N THR A 23 -3.21 5.45 8.48
CA THR A 23 -3.32 5.01 9.88
C THR A 23 -2.79 6.09 10.82
N ASP A 24 -3.17 6.02 12.09
CA ASP A 24 -2.67 6.93 13.12
C ASP A 24 -1.17 6.74 13.43
N GLU A 25 -0.58 5.64 12.99
CA GLU A 25 0.82 5.25 13.26
C GLU A 25 1.81 5.72 12.18
N GLU A 26 1.50 6.78 11.42
CA GLU A 26 2.36 7.20 10.29
C GLU A 26 2.53 6.09 9.24
N GLN A 27 1.49 5.31 9.00
CA GLN A 27 1.51 4.27 7.96
C GLN A 27 0.38 4.47 6.96
N VAL A 28 0.64 4.14 5.71
CA VAL A 28 -0.34 4.04 4.64
C VAL A 28 -0.53 2.57 4.30
N VAL A 29 -1.78 2.13 4.25
CA VAL A 29 -2.17 0.83 3.72
C VAL A 29 -2.81 1.05 2.37
N SER A 30 -2.30 0.41 1.32
CA SER A 30 -2.83 0.54 -0.04
C SER A 30 -3.12 -0.82 -0.68
N CYS A 31 -4.10 -0.86 -1.57
CA CYS A 31 -4.42 -2.05 -2.34
C CYS A 31 -4.59 -1.73 -3.83
N GLY A 32 -4.33 -2.73 -4.68
CA GLY A 32 -4.32 -2.54 -6.13
C GLY A 32 -4.90 -3.71 -6.92
N ALA A 33 -5.03 -3.48 -8.23
CA ALA A 33 -5.44 -4.51 -9.20
C ALA A 33 -4.37 -5.58 -9.46
N ASP A 34 -3.21 -5.46 -8.81
CA ASP A 34 -2.11 -6.43 -8.80
C ASP A 34 -2.29 -7.53 -7.75
N GLY A 35 -3.37 -7.48 -6.97
CA GLY A 35 -3.67 -8.48 -5.93
C GLY A 35 -2.88 -8.27 -4.64
N ASN A 36 -2.10 -7.20 -4.57
CA ASN A 36 -1.25 -6.89 -3.43
C ASN A 36 -1.95 -5.93 -2.46
N ILE A 37 -1.62 -6.08 -1.18
CA ILE A 37 -1.82 -5.06 -0.16
C ILE A 37 -0.44 -4.65 0.35
N ILE A 38 -0.15 -3.35 0.35
CA ILE A 38 1.14 -2.78 0.72
C ILE A 38 0.94 -1.90 1.96
N VAL A 39 1.78 -2.11 2.97
CA VAL A 39 1.84 -1.24 4.16
C VAL A 39 3.15 -0.47 4.14
N THR A 40 3.06 0.84 4.04
CA THR A 40 4.19 1.75 3.90
C THR A 40 4.28 2.66 5.12
N HIS A 41 5.43 2.71 5.78
CA HIS A 41 5.71 3.74 6.77
C HIS A 41 5.92 5.06 6.05
N VAL A 42 5.17 6.09 6.42
CA VAL A 42 5.24 7.44 5.87
C VAL A 42 5.63 8.39 7.00
N PRO A 43 6.93 8.70 7.15
CA PRO A 43 7.40 9.54 8.26
C PRO A 43 6.76 10.93 8.20
N ARG A 44 6.44 11.49 9.38
CA ARG A 44 5.98 12.89 9.49
C ARG A 44 6.91 13.86 8.76
N ALA A 45 6.30 14.84 8.10
CA ALA A 45 7.01 15.90 7.40
C ALA A 45 8.06 16.54 8.33
N GLY A 46 9.30 16.64 7.85
CA GLY A 46 10.43 17.22 8.58
C GLY A 46 11.37 16.23 9.26
N ARG A 47 11.07 14.92 9.31
CA ARG A 47 11.96 13.91 9.92
C ARG A 47 13.08 13.39 9.01
N GLY A 48 13.16 13.82 7.76
CA GLY A 48 14.24 13.46 6.82
C GLY A 48 14.31 11.98 6.40
N SER A 49 13.46 11.13 6.95
CA SER A 49 13.32 9.72 6.53
C SER A 49 12.45 9.63 5.29
N ARG A 50 12.75 8.67 4.41
CA ARG A 50 11.90 8.35 3.25
C ARG A 50 10.76 7.43 3.67
N ALA A 51 9.68 7.46 2.89
CA ALA A 51 8.67 6.41 2.98
C ALA A 51 9.32 5.06 2.65
N LYS A 52 8.86 4.00 3.32
CA LYS A 52 9.41 2.65 3.14
C LYS A 52 8.33 1.59 3.32
N VAL A 53 8.25 0.62 2.42
CA VAL A 53 7.39 -0.55 2.63
C VAL A 53 7.84 -1.35 3.85
N ARG A 54 6.90 -1.55 4.76
CA ARG A 54 7.03 -2.41 5.94
C ARG A 54 6.55 -3.82 5.64
N HIS A 55 5.41 -3.94 4.97
CA HIS A 55 4.78 -5.22 4.68
C HIS A 55 4.22 -5.24 3.27
N LEU A 56 4.43 -6.39 2.61
CA LEU A 56 3.83 -6.75 1.34
C LEU A 56 3.02 -8.02 1.56
N PHE A 57 1.72 -7.93 1.38
CA PHE A 57 0.81 -9.07 1.43
C PHE A 57 0.42 -9.46 0.02
N THR A 58 1.05 -10.52 -0.48
CA THR A 58 0.76 -11.15 -1.78
C THR A 58 -0.13 -12.36 -1.56
N CYS A 59 -1.36 -12.13 -1.10
CA CYS A 59 -2.28 -13.20 -0.72
C CYS A 59 -3.31 -13.53 -1.79
N HIS A 60 -3.43 -12.74 -2.86
CA HIS A 60 -4.52 -12.90 -3.83
C HIS A 60 -4.05 -12.95 -5.29
N ASN A 61 -4.56 -13.95 -6.02
CA ASN A 61 -4.46 -14.03 -7.48
C ASN A 61 -5.49 -13.13 -8.19
N ASP A 62 -6.29 -12.37 -7.45
CA ASP A 62 -7.36 -11.53 -7.96
C ASP A 62 -7.27 -10.12 -7.37
N ILE A 63 -7.99 -9.18 -7.96
CA ILE A 63 -7.98 -7.74 -7.64
C ILE A 63 -8.48 -7.51 -6.21
N VAL A 64 -7.72 -6.74 -5.43
CA VAL A 64 -8.18 -6.23 -4.13
C VAL A 64 -8.89 -4.90 -4.36
N ASN A 65 -10.19 -4.88 -4.12
CA ASN A 65 -11.05 -3.74 -4.46
C ASN A 65 -11.20 -2.72 -3.33
N ARG A 66 -11.25 -3.22 -2.10
CA ARG A 66 -11.47 -2.43 -0.89
C ARG A 66 -10.64 -2.93 0.26
N ILE A 67 -10.21 -2.01 1.12
CA ILE A 67 -9.57 -2.26 2.40
C ILE A 67 -10.29 -1.47 3.49
N VAL A 68 -10.35 -2.01 4.70
CA VAL A 68 -10.74 -1.29 5.91
C VAL A 68 -9.80 -1.67 7.05
N ILE A 69 -9.55 -0.74 7.94
CA ILE A 69 -8.69 -0.93 9.10
C ILE A 69 -9.59 -0.90 10.33
N ASP A 70 -9.36 -1.82 11.26
CA ASP A 70 -10.11 -1.79 12.51
C ASP A 70 -9.74 -0.56 13.36
N PRO A 71 -10.60 -0.16 14.31
CA PRO A 71 -10.39 1.09 15.06
C PRO A 71 -9.11 1.13 15.90
N ASN A 72 -8.51 -0.02 16.20
CA ASN A 72 -7.25 -0.10 16.94
C ASN A 72 -6.01 -0.19 16.02
N GLY A 73 -6.20 -0.18 14.69
CA GLY A 73 -5.11 -0.26 13.70
C GLY A 73 -4.40 -1.60 13.61
N SER A 74 -4.88 -2.65 14.29
CA SER A 74 -4.18 -3.92 14.41
C SER A 74 -4.50 -4.89 13.28
N ASN A 75 -5.65 -4.74 12.63
CA ASN A 75 -6.12 -5.64 11.59
C ASN A 75 -6.55 -4.89 10.33
N VAL A 76 -6.22 -5.48 9.18
CA VAL A 76 -6.68 -5.02 7.87
C VAL A 76 -7.63 -6.07 7.29
N TYR A 77 -8.85 -5.63 6.99
CA TYR A 77 -9.83 -6.44 6.26
C TYR A 77 -9.93 -5.92 4.84
N PHE A 78 -10.25 -6.81 3.91
CA PHE A 78 -10.30 -6.44 2.51
C PHE A 78 -11.28 -7.33 1.75
N THR A 79 -11.70 -6.84 0.59
CA THR A 79 -12.50 -7.61 -0.36
C THR A 79 -11.70 -7.85 -1.62
N CYS A 80 -11.54 -9.11 -2.01
CA CYS A 80 -10.95 -9.52 -3.27
C CYS A 80 -12.01 -10.15 -4.18
N GLY A 81 -11.89 -9.94 -5.49
CA GLY A 81 -12.78 -10.54 -6.47
C GLY A 81 -13.01 -9.65 -7.68
N GLY A 82 -12.81 -10.17 -8.89
CA GLY A 82 -13.04 -9.45 -10.13
C GLY A 82 -14.49 -9.53 -10.61
N ASN A 83 -15.25 -8.44 -10.51
CA ASN A 83 -16.34 -8.17 -11.46
C ASN A 83 -15.71 -7.54 -12.71
N VAL A 84 -15.16 -8.36 -13.61
CA VAL A 84 -14.81 -7.89 -14.95
C VAL A 84 -16.13 -7.67 -15.69
N MET A 85 -16.70 -6.47 -15.60
CA MET A 85 -17.68 -6.05 -16.60
C MET A 85 -16.89 -5.84 -17.90
N THR A 86 -16.82 -6.90 -18.71
CA THR A 86 -16.35 -6.84 -20.11
C THR A 86 -17.29 -5.99 -20.94
#